data_AF-A0A7Y9MYT2-F1
#
_entry.id   AF-A0A7Y9MYT2-F1
#
_cell.length_a   1.000
_cell.length_b   1.000
_cell.length_c   1.000
_cell.angle_alpha   90.00
_cell.angle_beta   90.00
_cell.angle_gamma   90.00
#
_symmetry.space_group_name_H-M   'P 1'
#
loop_
_entity.id
_entity.type
_entity.pdbx_description
1 polymer ?
#
loop_
_entity_poly.entity_id
_entity_poly.type
_entity_poly.pdbx_seq_one_letter_code
_entity_poly.pdbx_strand_id
1 'polypeptide(L)'
;MSRRGALLHCNAGVEYGMGHLMRTLAIAAVARKRGWSVSLIGDIDEAGSAAAHRIEPDLPVRSIRAAESPEALVAAAGEADVLHLDAYTDVPDVRGFGALVSNMQDGPYGVRAADLSIDANLGAEATFARPDLTRHPLAGLDVAVVREQVLRQRAASHLPGAVPRVLVVMGGSDPRGLTARVVRALDGVPAPLRVTVVDPRGREEVREAATASVHDMQVRGFVDDLPALAREHDLAVTAAGTSVWDFACMGVPMAVLCAVDNQRPGYANVVRRGLAVGLGVPPHADLEARVVELGALLHDGDALAAQSAALRDTVDGLGTWRIVASWEQLVDAGPDEPRPSPPISVRPATRDDARVLYDWRNDEATRAHSRSSEALEWDSHVSWLDRTLADPDRRLLVIESEGRPVASTRWDRRSPTDWEASITMAPEQRGRGLAGAVLAASEQALIVDAPSRLLATVHTTNTASSKLFQRAGYLPHLPADAGGFATFAKWRLSPAG
;
A
#
# COMPACT_ATOMS: atom_id res chain seq x y z
N MET A 1 27.91 12.74 -1.54
CA MET A 1 26.50 13.14 -1.35
C MET A 1 26.23 13.04 0.15
N SER A 2 25.66 14.07 0.78
CA SER A 2 25.20 13.96 2.16
C SER A 2 24.19 12.82 2.25
N ARG A 3 24.26 12.04 3.32
CA ARG A 3 23.30 10.95 3.55
C ARG A 3 21.96 11.58 3.93
N ARG A 4 20.87 11.23 3.24
CA ARG A 4 19.54 11.75 3.57
C ARG A 4 19.13 11.32 4.98
N GLY A 5 18.55 12.24 5.76
CA GLY A 5 18.09 12.03 7.13
C GLY A 5 16.57 11.86 7.20
N ALA A 6 16.08 10.84 7.90
CA ALA A 6 14.68 10.67 8.22
C ALA A 6 14.48 10.54 9.73
N LEU A 7 13.62 11.39 10.29
CA LEU A 7 13.14 11.28 11.67
C LEU A 7 11.75 10.64 11.65
N LEU A 8 11.59 9.52 12.34
CA LEU A 8 10.33 8.82 12.44
C LEU A 8 9.75 9.05 13.84
N HIS A 9 8.45 9.27 13.92
CA HIS A 9 7.74 9.51 15.18
C HIS A 9 6.61 8.51 15.36
N CYS A 10 6.60 7.79 16.47
CA CYS A 10 5.44 7.00 16.90
C CYS A 10 5.35 6.88 18.42
N ASN A 11 4.12 6.71 18.92
CA ASN A 11 3.89 6.34 20.33
C ASN A 11 3.60 4.85 20.41
N ALA A 12 4.19 4.15 21.38
CA ALA A 12 4.07 2.71 21.52
C ALA A 12 4.29 2.23 22.94
N GLY A 13 3.54 1.21 23.34
CA GLY A 13 3.66 0.61 24.66
C GLY A 13 2.48 -0.25 25.04
N VAL A 14 2.38 -0.61 26.32
CA VAL A 14 1.26 -1.39 26.86
C VAL A 14 -0.06 -0.63 26.68
N GLU A 15 -0.06 0.69 26.85
CA GLU A 15 -1.24 1.54 26.71
C GLU A 15 -1.61 1.83 25.25
N TYR A 16 -0.64 2.23 24.43
CA TYR A 16 -0.85 2.57 23.01
C TYR A 16 -0.99 1.34 22.09
N GLY A 17 -0.52 0.18 22.54
CA GLY A 17 -0.25 -0.96 21.68
C GLY A 17 1.06 -0.82 20.91
N MET A 18 1.38 -1.83 20.10
CA MET A 18 2.64 -1.91 19.33
C MET A 18 2.46 -1.66 17.83
N GLY A 19 1.23 -1.37 17.37
CA GLY A 19 0.91 -1.28 15.93
C GLY A 19 1.73 -0.22 15.20
N HIS A 20 1.73 1.02 15.70
CA HIS A 20 2.49 2.13 15.12
C HIS A 20 4.00 1.85 15.11
N LEU A 21 4.53 1.29 16.20
CA LEU A 21 5.94 0.92 16.26
C LEU A 21 6.31 -0.12 15.20
N MET A 22 5.54 -1.20 15.06
CA MET A 22 5.82 -2.24 14.07
C MET A 22 5.80 -1.69 12.63
N ARG A 23 4.83 -0.83 12.32
CA ARG A 23 4.70 -0.15 11.03
C ARG A 23 5.87 0.80 10.78
N THR A 24 6.21 1.62 11.78
CA THR A 24 7.32 2.57 11.75
C THR A 24 8.67 1.87 11.58
N LEU A 25 8.92 0.77 12.28
CA LEU A 25 10.13 -0.03 12.15
C LEU A 25 10.26 -0.68 10.76
N ALA A 26 9.17 -1.14 10.17
CA ALA A 26 9.19 -1.67 8.81
C ALA A 26 9.60 -0.60 7.78
N ILE A 27 9.06 0.62 7.92
CA ILE A 27 9.45 1.77 7.10
C ILE A 27 10.93 2.14 7.34
N ALA A 28 11.37 2.19 8.60
CA ALA A 28 12.75 2.46 8.98
C ALA A 28 13.72 1.47 8.31
N ALA A 29 13.41 0.17 8.38
CA ALA A 29 14.23 -0.89 7.80
C ALA A 29 14.42 -0.70 6.28
N VAL A 30 13.34 -0.39 5.55
CA VAL A 30 13.41 -0.12 4.10
C VAL A 30 14.19 1.16 3.81
N ALA A 31 13.97 2.24 4.56
CA ALA A 31 14.72 3.48 4.40
C ALA A 31 16.22 3.28 4.63
N ARG A 32 16.62 2.57 5.69
CA ARG A 32 18.02 2.23 5.97
C ARG A 32 18.66 1.41 4.85
N LYS A 33 17.96 0.39 4.33
CA LYS A 33 18.41 -0.41 3.18
C LYS A 33 18.61 0.44 1.92
N ARG A 34 17.86 1.53 1.78
CA ARG A 34 17.97 2.50 0.68
C ARG A 34 18.97 3.62 0.96
N GLY A 35 19.74 3.52 2.03
CA GLY A 35 20.85 4.43 2.33
C GLY A 35 20.49 5.60 3.24
N TRP A 36 19.26 5.71 3.73
CA TRP A 36 18.87 6.78 4.65
C TRP A 36 19.56 6.62 6.02
N SER A 37 19.85 7.75 6.66
CA SER A 37 20.12 7.83 8.10
C SER A 37 18.79 7.98 8.80
N VAL A 38 18.43 7.05 9.69
CA VAL A 38 17.09 7.00 10.28
C VAL A 38 17.21 7.00 11.80
N SER A 39 16.34 7.77 12.47
CA SER A 39 16.15 7.72 13.92
C SER A 39 14.66 7.67 14.26
N LEU A 40 14.33 7.14 15.43
CA LEU A 40 12.97 7.01 15.95
C LEU A 40 12.84 7.81 17.24
N ILE A 41 11.76 8.57 17.37
CA ILE A 41 11.43 9.36 18.55
C ILE A 41 9.94 9.22 18.91
N GLY A 42 9.58 9.32 20.18
CA GLY A 42 8.18 9.36 20.61
C GLY A 42 7.98 8.83 22.02
N ASP A 43 6.72 8.75 22.47
CA ASP A 43 6.38 8.15 23.76
C ASP A 43 6.39 6.63 23.64
N ILE A 44 7.57 6.05 23.85
CA ILE A 44 7.85 4.62 23.68
C ILE A 44 8.23 4.05 25.04
N ASP A 45 7.39 3.18 25.60
CA ASP A 45 7.68 2.56 26.89
C ASP A 45 8.84 1.54 26.83
N GLU A 46 9.18 0.95 27.96
CA GLU A 46 10.27 -0.04 28.05
C GLU A 46 10.03 -1.26 27.15
N ALA A 47 8.77 -1.72 27.05
CA ALA A 47 8.43 -2.85 26.21
C ALA A 47 8.55 -2.52 24.72
N GLY A 48 8.12 -1.32 24.31
CA GLY A 48 8.26 -0.83 22.94
C GLY A 48 9.73 -0.63 22.58
N SER A 49 10.51 -0.05 23.49
CA SER A 49 11.95 0.15 23.31
C SER A 49 12.68 -1.19 23.16
N ALA A 50 12.36 -2.18 24.00
CA ALA A 50 12.93 -3.53 23.89
C ALA A 50 12.54 -4.23 22.58
N ALA A 51 11.30 -4.04 22.10
CA ALA A 51 10.87 -4.57 20.80
C ALA A 51 11.63 -3.91 19.65
N ALA A 52 11.80 -2.58 19.68
CA ALA A 52 12.55 -1.84 18.67
C ALA A 52 14.00 -2.30 18.57
N HIS A 53 14.72 -2.40 19.70
CA HIS A 53 16.11 -2.88 19.73
C HIS A 53 16.25 -4.34 19.30
N ARG A 54 15.22 -5.18 19.50
CA ARG A 54 15.25 -6.56 19.01
C ARG A 54 15.12 -6.63 17.49
N ILE A 55 14.24 -5.82 16.91
CA ILE A 55 13.92 -5.84 15.48
C ILE A 55 14.97 -5.08 14.67
N GLU A 56 15.35 -3.89 15.13
CA GLU A 56 16.35 -3.02 14.51
C GLU A 56 17.40 -2.58 15.55
N PRO A 57 18.39 -3.43 15.88
CA PRO A 57 19.36 -3.18 16.95
C PRO A 57 20.18 -1.89 16.79
N ASP A 58 20.41 -1.49 15.55
CA ASP A 58 21.23 -0.33 15.20
C ASP A 58 20.40 0.95 14.97
N LEU A 59 19.08 0.89 15.15
CA LEU A 59 18.22 2.07 14.99
C LEU A 59 18.31 2.92 16.26
N PRO A 60 18.72 4.20 16.19
CA PRO A 60 18.65 5.09 17.33
C PRO A 60 17.19 5.33 17.72
N VAL A 61 16.81 4.90 18.93
CA VAL A 61 15.48 5.10 19.51
C VAL A 61 15.58 6.05 20.69
N ARG A 62 14.82 7.15 20.66
CA ARG A 62 14.73 8.13 21.74
C ARG A 62 13.32 8.17 22.29
N SER A 63 13.12 7.59 23.48
CA SER A 63 11.85 7.72 24.20
C SER A 63 11.77 9.09 24.88
N ILE A 64 10.66 9.80 24.67
CA ILE A 64 10.35 11.09 25.30
C ILE A 64 8.91 11.08 25.81
N ARG A 65 8.67 11.63 27.00
CA ARG A 65 7.31 11.71 27.56
C ARG A 65 6.45 12.69 26.76
N ALA A 66 5.15 12.43 26.64
CA ALA A 66 4.19 13.29 25.93
C ALA A 66 4.29 14.80 26.25
N ALA A 67 4.59 15.19 27.50
CA ALA A 67 4.69 16.61 27.88
C ALA A 67 5.95 17.33 27.34
N GLU A 68 6.98 16.58 26.95
CA GLU A 68 8.23 17.07 26.36
C GLU A 68 8.27 16.80 24.84
N SER A 69 7.23 16.16 24.29
CA SER A 69 7.21 15.65 22.92
C SER A 69 7.28 16.74 21.85
N PRO A 70 6.60 17.89 21.97
CA PRO A 70 6.55 18.86 20.88
C PRO A 70 7.89 19.54 20.60
N GLU A 71 8.51 20.14 21.62
CA GLU A 71 9.77 20.88 21.47
C GLU A 71 10.93 19.94 21.08
N ALA A 72 10.97 18.74 21.66
CA ALA A 72 12.00 17.76 21.33
C ALA A 72 11.85 17.22 19.91
N LEU A 73 10.60 17.03 19.43
CA LEU A 73 10.34 16.64 18.05
C LEU A 73 10.75 17.74 17.08
N VAL A 74 10.42 19.01 17.38
CA VAL A 74 10.83 20.17 16.57
C VAL A 74 12.35 20.22 16.45
N ALA A 75 13.05 20.13 17.58
CA ALA A 75 14.52 20.18 17.62
C ALA A 75 15.16 19.05 16.82
N ALA A 76 14.62 17.83 16.91
CA ALA A 76 15.13 16.69 16.15
C ALA A 76 14.79 16.76 14.65
N ALA A 77 13.64 17.34 14.29
CA ALA A 77 13.18 17.43 12.91
C ALA A 77 13.96 18.47 12.09
N GLY A 78 14.53 19.50 12.72
CA GLY A 78 15.23 20.60 12.04
C GLY A 78 16.46 20.19 11.23
N GLU A 79 16.95 18.95 11.39
CA GLU A 79 18.10 18.40 10.66
C GLU A 79 17.72 17.28 9.66
N ALA A 80 16.43 16.92 9.58
CA ALA A 80 15.96 15.82 8.76
C ALA A 80 15.44 16.30 7.39
N ASP A 81 15.64 15.49 6.34
CA ASP A 81 14.99 15.69 5.05
C ASP A 81 13.51 15.25 5.09
N VAL A 82 13.19 14.29 5.96
CA VAL A 82 11.84 13.73 6.14
C VAL A 82 11.50 13.62 7.62
N LEU A 83 10.30 14.09 7.97
CA LEU A 83 9.63 13.78 9.22
C LEU A 83 8.45 12.84 8.93
N HIS A 84 8.53 11.58 9.37
CA HIS A 84 7.45 10.62 9.24
C HIS A 84 6.69 10.47 10.56
N LEU A 85 5.37 10.67 10.53
CA LEU A 85 4.50 10.69 11.70
C LEU A 85 3.54 9.50 11.65
N ASP A 86 3.59 8.64 12.68
CA ASP A 86 2.67 7.53 12.90
C ASP A 86 2.16 7.54 14.35
N ALA A 87 1.26 8.48 14.64
CA ALA A 87 0.63 8.65 15.94
C ALA A 87 -0.74 9.32 15.78
N TYR A 88 -1.72 8.98 16.63
CA TYR A 88 -3.05 9.59 16.55
C TYR A 88 -3.12 11.00 17.14
N THR A 89 -2.37 11.26 18.21
CA THR A 89 -2.37 12.51 18.98
C THR A 89 -0.94 12.98 19.24
N ASP A 90 -0.80 14.11 19.94
CA ASP A 90 0.44 14.55 20.58
C ASP A 90 1.61 14.87 19.64
N VAL A 91 1.30 15.40 18.45
CA VAL A 91 2.30 15.94 17.53
C VAL A 91 2.03 17.43 17.33
N PRO A 92 3.04 18.32 17.48
CA PRO A 92 2.90 19.74 17.19
C PRO A 92 2.53 19.98 15.72
N ASP A 93 2.09 21.20 15.46
CA ASP A 93 2.03 21.69 14.09
C ASP A 93 3.46 21.78 13.51
N VAL A 94 3.74 20.91 12.54
CA VAL A 94 5.05 20.79 11.90
C VAL A 94 5.14 21.56 10.58
N ARG A 95 4.14 22.40 10.27
CA ARG A 95 4.17 23.29 9.11
C ARG A 95 5.37 24.24 9.22
N GLY A 96 6.25 24.20 8.22
CA GLY A 96 7.40 25.10 8.13
C GLY A 96 8.70 24.56 8.70
N PHE A 97 8.78 23.28 9.10
CA PHE A 97 10.01 22.65 9.58
C PHE A 97 11.07 22.42 8.49
N GLY A 98 10.76 22.73 7.22
CA GLY A 98 11.68 22.55 6.09
C GLY A 98 11.83 21.10 5.62
N ALA A 99 11.61 20.13 6.51
CA ALA A 99 11.52 18.70 6.19
C ALA A 99 10.21 18.37 5.44
N LEU A 100 10.27 17.35 4.59
CA LEU A 100 9.09 16.73 4.00
C LEU A 100 8.26 16.05 5.11
N VAL A 101 7.00 16.43 5.25
CA VAL A 101 6.10 15.82 6.24
C VAL A 101 5.38 14.63 5.61
N SER A 102 5.69 13.42 6.07
CA SER A 102 4.98 12.19 5.73
C SER A 102 4.12 11.75 6.90
N ASN A 103 2.81 11.57 6.70
CA ASN A 103 1.88 11.26 7.77
C ASN A 103 1.14 9.95 7.48
N MET A 104 1.18 9.03 8.42
CA MET A 104 0.33 7.86 8.45
C MET A 104 -0.95 8.19 9.22
N GLN A 105 -2.10 7.84 8.64
CA GLN A 105 -3.41 8.00 9.26
C GLN A 105 -4.20 6.70 9.14
N ASP A 106 -5.16 6.52 10.04
CA ASP A 106 -6.08 5.39 10.00
C ASP A 106 -7.51 5.94 9.95
N GLY A 107 -8.04 6.16 8.74
CA GLY A 107 -9.29 6.85 8.54
C GLY A 107 -9.27 8.25 9.20
N PRO A 108 -10.20 8.57 10.13
CA PRO A 108 -10.26 9.88 10.77
C PRO A 108 -9.14 10.11 11.81
N TYR A 109 -8.40 9.07 12.19
CA TYR A 109 -7.39 9.16 13.25
C TYR A 109 -6.03 9.55 12.70
N GLY A 110 -5.36 10.50 13.36
CA GLY A 110 -4.02 10.97 12.97
C GLY A 110 -4.00 11.91 11.76
N VAL A 111 -5.16 12.37 11.29
CA VAL A 111 -5.31 13.30 10.17
C VAL A 111 -4.66 14.66 10.49
N ARG A 112 -3.80 15.15 9.59
CA ARG A 112 -3.17 16.48 9.69
C ARG A 112 -2.67 16.95 8.32
N ALA A 113 -2.24 18.22 8.26
CA ALA A 113 -1.57 18.76 7.08
C ALA A 113 -0.20 18.06 6.87
N ALA A 114 0.03 17.52 5.67
CA ALA A 114 1.26 16.83 5.32
C ALA A 114 1.54 16.93 3.81
N ASP A 115 2.81 16.77 3.42
CA ASP A 115 3.16 16.67 2.01
C ASP A 115 2.74 15.31 1.44
N LEU A 116 2.91 14.25 2.22
CA LEU A 116 2.52 12.88 1.88
C LEU A 116 1.62 12.28 2.97
N SER A 117 0.35 12.04 2.68
CA SER A 117 -0.55 11.34 3.62
C SER A 117 -0.82 9.91 3.15
N ILE A 118 -0.73 8.96 4.08
CA ILE A 118 -0.81 7.52 3.83
C ILE A 118 -1.97 6.95 4.65
N ASP A 119 -2.93 6.32 3.99
CA ASP A 119 -3.97 5.52 4.63
C ASP A 119 -4.00 4.12 4.00
N ALA A 120 -3.46 3.16 4.74
CA ALA A 120 -3.29 1.79 4.30
C ALA A 120 -4.52 0.89 4.56
N ASN A 121 -5.66 1.47 4.95
CA ASN A 121 -6.86 0.69 5.22
C ASN A 121 -7.52 0.21 3.91
N LEU A 122 -8.13 -0.98 3.98
CA LEU A 122 -8.88 -1.54 2.86
C LEU A 122 -10.07 -0.65 2.49
N GLY A 123 -10.02 -0.04 1.30
CA GLY A 123 -11.04 0.89 0.81
C GLY A 123 -10.77 2.35 1.15
N ALA A 124 -9.60 2.67 1.70
CA ALA A 124 -9.20 4.05 1.99
C ALA A 124 -9.24 4.95 0.75
N GLU A 125 -9.18 4.42 -0.46
CA GLU A 125 -9.37 5.19 -1.70
C GLU A 125 -10.72 5.91 -1.72
N ALA A 126 -11.78 5.29 -1.18
CA ALA A 126 -13.11 5.86 -1.12
C ALA A 126 -13.40 6.62 0.19
N THR A 127 -12.66 6.32 1.26
CA THR A 127 -12.94 6.85 2.61
C THR A 127 -11.79 7.67 3.18
N PHE A 128 -10.87 8.14 2.33
CA PHE A 128 -9.70 8.89 2.76
C PHE A 128 -10.12 10.14 3.51
N ALA A 129 -9.72 10.27 4.77
CA ALA A 129 -10.10 11.42 5.57
C ALA A 129 -9.29 12.66 5.15
N ARG A 130 -10.00 13.78 4.92
CA ARG A 130 -9.44 15.11 4.64
C ARG A 130 -8.36 15.12 3.54
N PRO A 131 -8.69 14.68 2.30
CA PRO A 131 -7.75 14.74 1.18
C PRO A 131 -7.31 16.18 0.84
N ASP A 132 -8.02 17.20 1.32
CA ASP A 132 -7.67 18.61 1.21
C ASP A 132 -6.44 19.01 2.04
N LEU A 133 -6.06 18.22 3.05
CA LEU A 133 -4.91 18.49 3.92
C LEU A 133 -3.59 17.89 3.40
N THR A 134 -3.62 17.13 2.30
CA THR A 134 -2.43 16.47 1.75
C THR A 134 -2.10 16.98 0.36
N ARG A 135 -0.81 17.13 0.06
CA ARG A 135 -0.37 17.39 -1.32
C ARG A 135 -0.39 16.12 -2.16
N HIS A 136 0.01 15.00 -1.56
CA HIS A 136 0.12 13.71 -2.22
C HIS A 136 -0.49 12.60 -1.36
N PRO A 137 -1.71 12.13 -1.68
CA PRO A 137 -2.30 10.99 -0.98
C PRO A 137 -1.77 9.65 -1.53
N LEU A 138 -1.54 8.72 -0.62
CA LEU A 138 -1.35 7.30 -0.88
C LEU A 138 -2.44 6.52 -0.13
N ALA A 139 -3.30 5.81 -0.85
CA ALA A 139 -4.48 5.19 -0.27
C ALA A 139 -4.62 3.72 -0.68
N GLY A 140 -5.14 2.91 0.25
CA GLY A 140 -5.51 1.53 0.01
C GLY A 140 -4.43 0.51 0.35
N LEU A 141 -4.68 -0.75 -0.01
CA LEU A 141 -3.77 -1.86 0.30
C LEU A 141 -2.47 -1.85 -0.51
N ASP A 142 -2.40 -1.05 -1.57
CA ASP A 142 -1.14 -0.79 -2.27
C ASP A 142 -0.08 -0.20 -1.33
N VAL A 143 -0.50 0.49 -0.27
CA VAL A 143 0.41 1.06 0.73
C VAL A 143 0.33 0.37 2.07
N ALA A 144 -0.20 -0.86 2.10
CA ALA A 144 -0.08 -1.74 3.25
C ALA A 144 1.38 -1.95 3.63
N VAL A 145 1.73 -1.56 4.86
CA VAL A 145 3.07 -1.73 5.41
C VAL A 145 3.22 -3.15 5.90
N VAL A 146 4.08 -3.90 5.23
CA VAL A 146 4.49 -5.24 5.65
C VAL A 146 5.98 -5.26 5.95
N ARG A 147 6.35 -6.06 6.95
CA ARG A 147 7.74 -6.22 7.41
C ARG A 147 8.52 -7.16 6.51
N GLU A 148 9.84 -7.03 6.53
CA GLU A 148 10.77 -7.85 5.75
C GLU A 148 10.55 -9.37 5.94
N GLN A 149 10.25 -9.81 7.18
CA GLN A 149 9.98 -11.21 7.48
C GLN A 149 8.81 -11.76 6.64
N VAL A 150 7.78 -10.96 6.39
CA VAL A 150 6.63 -11.33 5.54
C VAL A 150 7.07 -11.47 4.09
N LEU A 151 7.86 -10.52 3.59
CA LEU A 151 8.35 -10.53 2.21
C LEU A 151 9.20 -11.76 1.91
N ARG A 152 10.04 -12.20 2.87
CA ARG A 152 10.82 -13.44 2.75
C ARG A 152 9.93 -14.68 2.62
N GLN A 153 8.80 -14.70 3.32
CA GLN A 153 7.87 -15.83 3.30
C GLN A 153 6.89 -15.79 2.13
N ARG A 154 6.63 -14.63 1.53
CA ARG A 154 5.78 -14.51 0.33
C ARG A 154 6.29 -15.37 -0.83
N ALA A 155 7.61 -15.48 -0.99
CA ALA A 155 8.23 -16.31 -2.03
C ALA A 155 8.27 -17.81 -1.69
N ALA A 156 7.99 -18.19 -0.44
CA ALA A 156 8.09 -19.57 0.01
C ALA A 156 6.91 -20.41 -0.53
N SER A 157 7.23 -21.55 -1.13
CA SER A 157 6.24 -22.57 -1.48
C SER A 157 5.73 -23.28 -0.22
N HIS A 158 4.45 -23.62 -0.20
CA HIS A 158 3.86 -24.50 0.80
C HIS A 158 3.01 -25.52 0.11
N LEU A 159 3.24 -26.77 0.47
CA LEU A 159 2.44 -27.89 0.05
C LEU A 159 1.55 -28.28 1.22
N PRO A 160 0.22 -28.28 1.04
CA PRO A 160 -0.69 -28.78 2.05
C PRO A 160 -0.34 -30.21 2.45
N GLY A 161 -0.44 -30.50 3.76
CA GLY A 161 -0.27 -31.85 4.27
C GLY A 161 -1.55 -32.67 4.14
N ALA A 162 -1.47 -33.98 4.40
CA ALA A 162 -2.66 -34.84 4.47
C ALA A 162 -3.59 -34.48 5.66
N VAL A 163 -3.04 -33.86 6.70
CA VAL A 163 -3.77 -33.34 7.86
C VAL A 163 -3.63 -31.81 7.85
N PRO A 164 -4.74 -31.05 7.79
CA PRO A 164 -4.68 -29.60 7.76
C PRO A 164 -4.00 -28.99 8.99
N ARG A 165 -3.15 -28.00 8.76
CA ARG A 165 -2.42 -27.23 9.78
C ARG A 165 -3.10 -25.88 10.01
N VAL A 166 -3.58 -25.64 11.22
CA VAL A 166 -4.27 -24.41 11.60
C VAL A 166 -3.42 -23.61 12.59
N LEU A 167 -3.19 -22.33 12.30
CA LEU A 167 -2.57 -21.40 13.25
C LEU A 167 -3.67 -20.61 13.96
N VAL A 168 -3.69 -20.61 15.29
CA VAL A 168 -4.57 -19.77 16.10
C VAL A 168 -3.75 -18.65 16.73
N VAL A 169 -4.03 -17.39 16.37
CA VAL A 169 -3.28 -16.22 16.87
C VAL A 169 -4.18 -14.97 16.97
N MET A 170 -4.49 -14.53 18.20
CA MET A 170 -5.41 -13.41 18.46
C MET A 170 -4.74 -12.06 18.70
N GLY A 171 -3.43 -11.97 18.45
CA GLY A 171 -2.61 -10.81 18.82
C GLY A 171 -2.17 -10.84 20.29
N GLY A 172 -1.47 -9.80 20.73
CA GLY A 172 -0.74 -9.81 22.01
C GLY A 172 -1.60 -9.65 23.28
N SER A 173 -2.84 -9.15 23.17
CA SER A 173 -3.67 -8.82 24.33
C SER A 173 -4.87 -9.73 24.56
N ASP A 174 -5.48 -10.27 23.49
CA ASP A 174 -6.71 -11.09 23.51
C ASP A 174 -7.66 -10.76 24.68
N PRO A 175 -8.20 -9.53 24.73
CA PRO A 175 -8.85 -8.99 25.93
C PRO A 175 -10.15 -9.71 26.31
N ARG A 176 -10.68 -10.54 25.41
CA ARG A 176 -11.95 -11.27 25.58
C ARG A 176 -11.77 -12.79 25.75
N GLY A 177 -10.52 -13.28 25.87
CA GLY A 177 -10.26 -14.73 26.02
C GLY A 177 -10.68 -15.56 24.79
N LEU A 178 -10.64 -14.96 23.59
CA LEU A 178 -11.14 -15.59 22.37
C LEU A 178 -10.25 -16.74 21.92
N THR A 179 -8.97 -16.74 22.28
CA THR A 179 -8.04 -17.83 21.98
C THR A 179 -8.53 -19.16 22.54
N ALA A 180 -8.83 -19.22 23.85
CA ALA A 180 -9.30 -20.45 24.49
C ALA A 180 -10.67 -20.90 23.92
N ARG A 181 -11.55 -19.94 23.62
CA ARG A 181 -12.87 -20.23 23.03
C ARG A 181 -12.75 -20.83 21.63
N VAL A 182 -11.88 -20.30 20.77
CA VAL A 182 -11.61 -20.86 19.44
C VAL A 182 -10.97 -22.25 19.53
N VAL A 183 -10.01 -22.44 20.43
CA VAL A 183 -9.38 -23.76 20.64
C VAL A 183 -10.42 -24.82 21.01
N ARG A 184 -11.32 -24.52 21.96
CA ARG A 184 -12.42 -25.44 22.31
C ARG A 184 -13.40 -25.67 21.15
N ALA A 185 -13.69 -24.64 20.36
CA ALA A 185 -14.60 -24.76 19.23
C ALA A 185 -14.06 -25.66 18.11
N LEU A 186 -12.74 -25.74 17.95
CA LEU A 186 -12.11 -26.63 16.96
C LEU A 186 -12.39 -28.12 17.22
N ASP A 187 -12.68 -28.53 18.45
CA ASP A 187 -13.06 -29.92 18.76
C ASP A 187 -14.39 -30.34 18.10
N GLY A 188 -15.22 -29.39 17.67
CA GLY A 188 -16.41 -29.69 16.87
C GLY A 188 -16.11 -30.04 15.41
N VAL A 189 -14.88 -29.81 14.91
CA VAL A 189 -14.45 -30.21 13.57
C VAL A 189 -14.18 -31.73 13.58
N PRO A 190 -14.91 -32.54 12.79
CA PRO A 190 -14.88 -34.00 12.92
C PRO A 190 -13.61 -34.67 12.38
N ALA A 191 -12.86 -33.99 11.52
CA ALA A 191 -11.64 -34.50 10.90
C ALA A 191 -10.40 -34.01 11.65
N PRO A 192 -9.32 -34.81 11.73
CA PRO A 192 -8.14 -34.47 12.52
C PRO A 192 -7.46 -33.20 12.00
N LEU A 193 -6.98 -32.37 12.93
CA LEU A 193 -6.22 -31.16 12.65
C LEU A 193 -4.88 -31.18 13.39
N ARG A 194 -3.90 -30.46 12.84
CA ARG A 194 -2.70 -30.03 13.57
C ARG A 194 -2.82 -28.55 13.86
N VAL A 195 -2.80 -28.16 15.12
CA VAL A 195 -3.11 -26.79 15.51
C VAL A 195 -1.96 -26.21 16.31
N THR A 196 -1.39 -25.10 15.82
CA THR A 196 -0.45 -24.30 16.62
C THR A 196 -1.20 -23.12 17.20
N VAL A 197 -1.16 -22.95 18.52
CA VAL A 197 -1.78 -21.83 19.22
C VAL A 197 -0.68 -20.90 19.73
N VAL A 198 -0.70 -19.63 19.34
CA VAL A 198 0.23 -18.62 19.83
C VAL A 198 -0.44 -17.80 20.91
N ASP A 199 -0.02 -17.97 22.16
CA ASP A 199 -0.50 -17.23 23.32
C ASP A 199 0.68 -16.67 24.15
N PRO A 200 1.14 -15.44 23.83
CA PRO A 200 2.29 -14.83 24.51
C PRO A 200 2.11 -14.65 26.02
N ARG A 201 0.87 -14.60 26.51
CA ARG A 201 0.54 -14.45 27.93
C ARG A 201 0.59 -15.78 28.70
N GLY A 202 0.68 -16.92 27.99
CA GLY A 202 0.78 -18.24 28.61
C GLY A 202 -0.38 -18.57 29.55
N ARG A 203 -1.61 -18.19 29.17
CA ARG A 203 -2.82 -18.35 29.98
C ARG A 203 -3.15 -19.82 30.19
N GLU A 204 -3.49 -20.15 31.43
CA GLU A 204 -3.82 -21.52 31.85
C GLU A 204 -5.02 -22.08 31.06
N GLU A 205 -6.09 -21.28 30.90
CA GLU A 205 -7.30 -21.67 30.16
C GLU A 205 -7.03 -22.11 28.70
N VAL A 206 -5.98 -21.56 28.05
CA VAL A 206 -5.58 -21.93 26.69
C VAL A 206 -4.86 -23.27 26.69
N ARG A 207 -3.97 -23.49 27.66
CA ARG A 207 -3.24 -24.76 27.82
C ARG A 207 -4.17 -25.90 28.19
N GLU A 208 -5.13 -25.66 29.09
CA GLU A 208 -6.16 -26.63 29.46
C GLU A 208 -7.02 -27.00 28.26
N ALA A 209 -7.50 -26.02 27.50
CA ALA A 209 -8.28 -26.26 26.28
C ALA A 209 -7.49 -27.08 25.24
N ALA A 210 -6.21 -26.74 25.02
CA ALA A 210 -5.35 -27.47 24.09
C ALA A 210 -5.07 -28.92 24.56
N THR A 211 -4.85 -29.13 25.86
CA THR A 211 -4.57 -30.46 26.42
C THR A 211 -5.79 -31.39 26.38
N ALA A 212 -6.99 -30.82 26.51
CA ALA A 212 -8.25 -31.56 26.48
C ALA A 212 -8.75 -31.85 25.05
N SER A 213 -8.12 -31.28 24.02
CA SER A 213 -8.57 -31.35 22.63
C SER A 213 -8.43 -32.75 22.03
N VAL A 214 -9.28 -33.06 21.05
CA VAL A 214 -9.21 -34.27 20.23
C VAL A 214 -8.18 -34.16 19.09
N HIS A 215 -7.64 -32.96 18.85
CA HIS A 215 -6.70 -32.65 17.79
C HIS A 215 -5.25 -32.59 18.29
N ASP A 216 -4.28 -32.63 17.37
CA ASP A 216 -2.86 -32.45 17.69
C ASP A 216 -2.58 -30.95 17.94
N MET A 217 -2.52 -30.55 19.22
CA MET A 217 -2.42 -29.15 19.64
C MET A 217 -1.04 -28.81 20.22
N GLN A 218 -0.41 -27.76 19.71
CA GLN A 218 0.82 -27.19 20.26
C GLN A 218 0.60 -25.73 20.69
N VAL A 219 0.70 -25.46 22.00
CA VAL A 219 0.68 -24.09 22.52
C VAL A 219 2.10 -23.52 22.57
N ARG A 220 2.32 -22.37 21.93
CA ARG A 220 3.55 -21.60 21.93
C ARG A 220 3.33 -20.26 22.63
N GLY A 221 4.37 -19.78 23.31
CA GLY A 221 4.39 -18.44 23.91
C GLY A 221 4.63 -17.36 22.86
N PHE A 222 5.44 -16.37 23.20
CA PHE A 222 5.89 -15.36 22.23
C PHE A 222 6.67 -16.00 21.07
N VAL A 223 6.44 -15.53 19.85
CA VAL A 223 7.09 -16.01 18.61
C VAL A 223 7.75 -14.83 17.90
N ASP A 224 9.08 -14.87 17.73
CA ASP A 224 9.85 -13.80 17.08
C ASP A 224 9.56 -13.68 15.57
N ASP A 225 9.36 -14.81 14.88
CA ASP A 225 9.05 -14.87 13.44
C ASP A 225 7.69 -15.50 13.19
N LEU A 226 6.62 -14.77 13.55
CA LEU A 226 5.24 -15.18 13.27
C LEU A 226 5.00 -15.41 11.77
N PRO A 227 5.54 -14.61 10.83
CA PRO A 227 5.41 -14.89 9.40
C PRO A 227 5.94 -16.27 8.99
N ALA A 228 7.13 -16.65 9.44
CA ALA A 228 7.69 -17.98 9.15
C ALA A 228 6.79 -19.08 9.71
N LEU A 229 6.34 -18.96 10.96
CA LEU A 229 5.41 -19.92 11.56
C LEU A 229 4.09 -19.99 10.77
N ALA A 230 3.47 -18.85 10.45
CA ALA A 230 2.22 -18.81 9.70
C ALA A 230 2.33 -19.43 8.31
N ARG A 231 3.51 -19.32 7.68
CA ARG A 231 3.76 -19.92 6.36
C ARG A 231 3.69 -21.45 6.39
N GLU A 232 3.98 -22.06 7.54
CA GLU A 232 3.86 -23.51 7.77
C GLU A 232 2.41 -23.97 7.96
N HIS A 233 1.40 -23.10 7.86
CA HIS A 233 0.01 -23.44 8.12
C HIS A 233 -0.86 -23.26 6.87
N ASP A 234 -1.92 -24.06 6.79
CA ASP A 234 -2.91 -24.04 5.70
C ASP A 234 -3.95 -22.93 5.90
N LEU A 235 -4.26 -22.59 7.16
CA LEU A 235 -5.18 -21.52 7.51
C LEU A 235 -4.80 -20.86 8.85
N ALA A 236 -4.94 -19.54 8.93
CA ALA A 236 -4.79 -18.78 10.17
C ALA A 236 -6.16 -18.34 10.72
N VAL A 237 -6.46 -18.66 11.97
CA VAL A 237 -7.57 -18.10 12.74
C VAL A 237 -7.05 -16.93 13.58
N THR A 238 -7.50 -15.72 13.27
CA THR A 238 -6.90 -14.50 13.84
C THR A 238 -7.89 -13.39 14.14
N ALA A 239 -7.48 -12.44 14.99
CA ALA A 239 -8.21 -11.19 15.17
C ALA A 239 -8.07 -10.30 13.91
N ALA A 240 -9.08 -9.49 13.61
CA ALA A 240 -9.11 -8.55 12.49
C ALA A 240 -8.23 -7.30 12.72
N GLY A 241 -6.96 -7.52 13.06
CA GLY A 241 -5.92 -6.49 13.21
C GLY A 241 -4.99 -6.41 12.00
N THR A 242 -3.84 -5.75 12.18
CA THR A 242 -2.88 -5.48 11.09
C THR A 242 -2.20 -6.74 10.53
N SER A 243 -2.13 -7.84 11.30
CA SER A 243 -1.60 -9.14 10.83
C SER A 243 -2.37 -9.72 9.63
N VAL A 244 -3.61 -9.28 9.40
CA VAL A 244 -4.39 -9.65 8.20
C VAL A 244 -3.62 -9.32 6.93
N TRP A 245 -2.91 -8.18 6.88
CA TRP A 245 -2.15 -7.78 5.70
C TRP A 245 -0.85 -8.57 5.53
N ASP A 246 -0.21 -8.97 6.64
CA ASP A 246 0.92 -9.90 6.61
C ASP A 246 0.47 -11.25 6.01
N PHE A 247 -0.62 -11.83 6.50
CA PHE A 247 -1.16 -13.10 6.00
C PHE A 247 -1.61 -12.99 4.55
N ALA A 248 -2.30 -11.90 4.18
CA ALA A 248 -2.69 -11.65 2.80
C ALA A 248 -1.47 -11.57 1.87
N CYS A 249 -0.43 -10.83 2.28
CA CYS A 249 0.82 -10.70 1.52
C CYS A 249 1.54 -12.04 1.33
N MET A 250 1.46 -12.97 2.28
CA MET A 250 2.03 -14.31 2.11
C MET A 250 1.09 -15.28 1.35
N GLY A 251 -0.18 -14.90 1.19
CA GLY A 251 -1.23 -15.78 0.68
C GLY A 251 -1.62 -16.87 1.67
N VAL A 252 -1.61 -16.60 2.98
CA VAL A 252 -2.10 -17.53 4.01
C VAL A 252 -3.61 -17.33 4.14
N PRO A 253 -4.44 -18.33 3.76
CA PRO A 253 -5.88 -18.30 3.99
C PRO A 253 -6.21 -18.01 5.45
N MET A 254 -7.32 -17.29 5.68
CA MET A 254 -7.62 -16.84 7.04
C MET A 254 -9.11 -16.89 7.37
N ALA A 255 -9.37 -17.17 8.64
CA ALA A 255 -10.64 -16.95 9.30
C ALA A 255 -10.44 -15.86 10.36
N VAL A 256 -11.25 -14.79 10.29
CA VAL A 256 -11.06 -13.59 11.11
C VAL A 256 -12.22 -13.39 12.08
N LEU A 257 -11.92 -12.85 13.25
CA LEU A 257 -12.89 -12.36 14.23
C LEU A 257 -12.58 -10.93 14.65
N CYS A 258 -13.61 -10.16 14.95
CA CYS A 258 -13.45 -8.80 15.47
C CYS A 258 -13.30 -8.84 16.99
N ALA A 259 -12.09 -8.67 17.54
CA ALA A 259 -11.88 -8.79 18.99
C ALA A 259 -12.37 -7.54 19.77
N VAL A 260 -12.25 -6.37 19.16
CA VAL A 260 -12.57 -5.06 19.76
C VAL A 260 -13.30 -4.18 18.74
N ASP A 261 -14.12 -3.22 19.19
CA ASP A 261 -15.07 -2.53 18.30
C ASP A 261 -14.40 -1.69 17.21
N ASN A 262 -13.18 -1.20 17.44
CA ASN A 262 -12.40 -0.47 16.43
C ASN A 262 -11.94 -1.35 15.26
N GLN A 263 -12.04 -2.68 15.36
CA GLN A 263 -11.75 -3.61 14.25
C GLN A 263 -12.98 -3.89 13.37
N ARG A 264 -14.19 -3.45 13.75
CA ARG A 264 -15.42 -3.76 13.00
C ARG A 264 -15.38 -3.32 11.53
N PRO A 265 -14.90 -2.10 11.19
CA PRO A 265 -14.82 -1.69 9.79
C PRO A 265 -13.86 -2.58 8.98
N GLY A 266 -12.69 -2.89 9.55
CA GLY A 266 -11.71 -3.79 8.92
C GLY A 266 -12.26 -5.20 8.72
N TYR A 267 -12.85 -5.79 9.76
CA TYR A 267 -13.53 -7.09 9.69
C TYR A 267 -14.59 -7.12 8.59
N ALA A 268 -15.51 -6.14 8.59
CA ALA A 268 -16.61 -6.11 7.63
C ALA A 268 -16.10 -6.01 6.18
N ASN A 269 -15.07 -5.20 5.94
CA ASN A 269 -14.49 -5.05 4.60
C ASN A 269 -13.78 -6.30 4.11
N VAL A 270 -12.98 -6.97 4.96
CA VAL A 270 -12.25 -8.19 4.60
C VAL A 270 -13.23 -9.32 4.27
N VAL A 271 -14.26 -9.51 5.10
CA VAL A 271 -15.28 -10.56 4.90
C VAL A 271 -16.14 -10.27 3.66
N ARG A 272 -16.61 -9.02 3.48
CA ARG A 272 -17.44 -8.63 2.33
C ARG A 272 -16.72 -8.81 1.00
N ARG A 273 -15.38 -8.63 0.97
CA ARG A 273 -14.56 -8.83 -0.24
C ARG A 273 -14.12 -10.29 -0.44
N GLY A 274 -14.54 -11.20 0.43
CA GLY A 274 -14.19 -12.62 0.33
C GLY A 274 -12.71 -12.93 0.62
N LEU A 275 -11.99 -12.02 1.28
CA LEU A 275 -10.57 -12.21 1.60
C LEU A 275 -10.39 -13.15 2.81
N ALA A 276 -11.39 -13.23 3.69
CA ALA A 276 -11.37 -14.10 4.87
C ALA A 276 -12.75 -14.68 5.18
N VAL A 277 -12.76 -15.82 5.87
CA VAL A 277 -13.99 -16.34 6.49
C VAL A 277 -14.30 -15.53 7.75
N GLY A 278 -15.52 -15.01 7.86
CA GLY A 278 -15.96 -14.21 9.01
C GLY A 278 -16.49 -15.06 10.17
N LEU A 279 -15.73 -15.12 11.27
CA LEU A 279 -16.11 -15.85 12.49
C LEU A 279 -16.98 -15.04 13.46
N GLY A 280 -17.25 -13.78 13.14
CA GLY A 280 -18.19 -12.93 13.85
C GLY A 280 -17.56 -11.75 14.58
N VAL A 281 -18.46 -10.91 15.09
CA VAL A 281 -18.16 -9.69 15.86
C VAL A 281 -18.75 -9.81 17.27
N PRO A 282 -18.32 -9.02 18.26
CA PRO A 282 -18.86 -9.10 19.62
C PRO A 282 -20.40 -8.95 19.58
N PRO A 283 -21.15 -9.82 20.29
CA PRO A 283 -20.71 -10.76 21.34
C PRO A 283 -20.20 -12.14 20.86
N HIS A 284 -19.97 -12.32 19.56
CA HIS A 284 -19.55 -13.57 18.91
C HIS A 284 -20.60 -14.68 19.07
N ALA A 285 -21.85 -14.36 18.71
CA ALA A 285 -22.89 -15.36 18.54
C ALA A 285 -22.47 -16.35 17.43
N ASP A 286 -22.77 -17.63 17.64
CA ASP A 286 -22.49 -18.72 16.70
C ASP A 286 -21.01 -18.93 16.33
N LEU A 287 -20.07 -18.41 17.13
CA LEU A 287 -18.63 -18.59 16.89
C LEU A 287 -18.28 -20.07 16.75
N GLU A 288 -18.79 -20.89 17.66
CA GLU A 288 -18.57 -22.33 17.67
C GLU A 288 -19.02 -22.97 16.36
N ALA A 289 -20.24 -22.68 15.90
CA ALA A 289 -20.77 -23.20 14.64
C ALA A 289 -19.91 -22.77 13.44
N ARG A 290 -19.53 -21.49 13.38
CA ARG A 290 -18.67 -20.95 12.30
C ARG A 290 -17.27 -21.54 12.30
N VAL A 291 -16.70 -21.85 13.47
CA VAL A 291 -15.41 -22.54 13.57
C VAL A 291 -15.53 -23.98 13.06
N VAL A 292 -16.63 -24.67 13.39
CA VAL A 292 -16.89 -26.03 12.87
C VAL A 292 -17.02 -26.04 11.34
N GLU A 293 -17.68 -25.03 10.77
CA GLU A 293 -17.82 -24.85 9.31
C GLU A 293 -16.47 -24.69 8.58
N LEU A 294 -15.42 -24.23 9.27
CA LEU A 294 -14.06 -24.19 8.69
C LEU A 294 -13.57 -25.58 8.28
N GLY A 295 -14.09 -26.65 8.89
CA GLY A 295 -13.72 -28.02 8.55
C GLY A 295 -13.90 -28.34 7.07
N ALA A 296 -14.95 -27.82 6.42
CA ALA A 296 -15.17 -28.02 4.99
C ALA A 296 -14.10 -27.32 4.14
N LEU A 297 -13.78 -26.06 4.47
CA LEU A 297 -12.73 -25.28 3.79
C LEU A 297 -11.35 -25.89 3.97
N LEU A 298 -11.02 -26.38 5.18
CA LEU A 298 -9.72 -26.98 5.49
C LEU A 298 -9.42 -28.25 4.68
N HIS A 299 -10.46 -28.91 4.16
CA HIS A 299 -10.32 -30.11 3.32
C HIS A 299 -10.55 -29.82 1.83
N ASP A 300 -10.79 -28.56 1.46
CA ASP A 300 -10.92 -28.11 0.08
C ASP A 300 -9.63 -27.41 -0.36
N GLY A 301 -8.70 -28.21 -0.89
CA GLY A 301 -7.39 -27.72 -1.34
C GLY A 301 -7.49 -26.69 -2.47
N ASP A 302 -8.47 -26.82 -3.35
CA ASP A 302 -8.68 -25.90 -4.47
C ASP A 302 -9.22 -24.54 -3.97
N ALA A 303 -10.16 -24.56 -3.01
CA ALA A 303 -10.66 -23.34 -2.39
C ALA A 303 -9.56 -22.60 -1.60
N LEU A 304 -8.72 -23.32 -0.84
CA LEU A 304 -7.58 -22.73 -0.14
C LEU A 304 -6.54 -22.15 -1.12
N ALA A 305 -6.25 -22.85 -2.22
CA ALA A 305 -5.34 -22.36 -3.25
C ALA A 305 -5.88 -21.10 -3.96
N ALA A 306 -7.18 -21.07 -4.27
CA ALA A 306 -7.85 -19.91 -4.86
C ALA A 306 -7.83 -18.70 -3.90
N GLN A 307 -8.15 -18.91 -2.61
CA GLN A 307 -8.08 -17.85 -1.61
C GLN A 307 -6.64 -17.35 -1.43
N SER A 308 -5.67 -18.26 -1.39
CA SER A 308 -4.24 -17.95 -1.31
C SER A 308 -3.76 -17.05 -2.46
N ALA A 309 -4.20 -17.34 -3.70
CA ALA A 309 -3.88 -16.52 -4.86
C ALA A 309 -4.52 -15.12 -4.78
N ALA A 310 -5.83 -15.05 -4.49
CA ALA A 310 -6.55 -13.79 -4.36
C ALA A 310 -5.95 -12.87 -3.27
N LEU A 311 -5.48 -13.46 -2.16
CA LEU A 311 -4.79 -12.75 -1.09
C LEU A 311 -3.47 -12.14 -1.54
N ARG A 312 -2.63 -12.91 -2.26
CA ARG A 312 -1.34 -12.40 -2.77
C ARG A 312 -1.53 -11.29 -3.80
N ASP A 313 -2.58 -11.37 -4.61
CA ASP A 313 -2.90 -10.34 -5.60
C ASP A 313 -3.44 -9.06 -4.93
N THR A 314 -4.09 -9.20 -3.77
CA THR A 314 -4.65 -8.08 -3.01
C THR A 314 -3.58 -7.28 -2.25
N VAL A 315 -2.56 -7.94 -1.71
CA VAL A 315 -1.44 -7.27 -1.02
C VAL A 315 -0.14 -7.71 -1.66
N ASP A 316 0.49 -6.84 -2.44
CA ASP A 316 1.69 -7.15 -3.21
C ASP A 316 3.00 -7.09 -2.42
N GLY A 317 2.96 -6.48 -1.22
CA GLY A 317 4.11 -6.29 -0.35
C GLY A 317 5.01 -5.10 -0.70
N LEU A 318 4.61 -4.26 -1.65
CA LEU A 318 5.39 -3.10 -2.09
C LEU A 318 5.05 -1.81 -1.33
N GLY A 319 4.10 -1.83 -0.38
CA GLY A 319 3.64 -0.61 0.30
C GLY A 319 4.73 0.19 1.00
N THR A 320 5.59 -0.47 1.77
CA THR A 320 6.75 0.18 2.41
C THR A 320 7.74 0.75 1.38
N TRP A 321 7.94 0.04 0.27
CA TRP A 321 8.77 0.54 -0.84
C TRP A 321 8.14 1.79 -1.48
N ARG A 322 6.83 1.81 -1.71
CA ARG A 322 6.11 2.98 -2.28
C ARG A 322 6.25 4.20 -1.39
N ILE A 323 6.13 4.04 -0.07
CA ILE A 323 6.29 5.13 0.91
C ILE A 323 7.69 5.73 0.80
N VAL A 324 8.74 4.91 0.94
CA VAL A 324 10.12 5.43 0.95
C VAL A 324 10.55 5.93 -0.43
N ALA A 325 10.15 5.28 -1.52
CA ALA A 325 10.42 5.77 -2.88
C ALA A 325 9.72 7.12 -3.13
N SER A 326 8.55 7.35 -2.54
CA SER A 326 7.87 8.65 -2.59
C SER A 326 8.64 9.71 -1.81
N TRP A 327 9.21 9.38 -0.65
CA TRP A 327 10.09 10.32 0.07
C TRP A 327 11.27 10.76 -0.79
N GLU A 328 11.96 9.81 -1.42
CA GLU A 328 13.11 10.11 -2.28
C GLU A 328 12.72 11.03 -3.44
N GLN A 329 11.60 10.72 -4.11
CA GLN A 329 11.10 11.55 -5.20
C GLN A 329 10.74 12.96 -4.74
N LEU A 330 10.02 13.09 -3.62
CA LEU A 330 9.52 14.38 -3.15
C LEU A 330 10.65 15.27 -2.62
N VAL A 331 11.65 14.68 -1.94
CA VAL A 331 12.88 15.39 -1.54
C VAL A 331 13.68 15.84 -2.77
N ASP A 332 13.76 15.02 -3.83
CA ASP A 332 14.52 15.35 -5.04
C ASP A 332 13.82 16.36 -5.97
N ALA A 333 12.49 16.31 -6.04
CA ALA A 333 11.71 17.13 -6.96
C ALA A 333 11.63 18.60 -6.53
N GLY A 334 11.67 18.87 -5.21
CA GLY A 334 11.42 20.19 -4.63
C GLY A 334 9.97 20.68 -4.87
N PRO A 335 9.58 21.84 -4.29
CA PRO A 335 8.27 22.42 -4.54
C PRO A 335 8.13 22.85 -6.01
N ASP A 336 7.03 22.48 -6.66
CA ASP A 336 6.76 22.84 -8.06
C ASP A 336 6.31 24.31 -8.15
N GLU A 337 7.03 25.13 -8.91
CA GLU A 337 6.60 26.48 -9.27
C GLU A 337 5.87 26.41 -10.62
N PRO A 338 4.61 26.88 -10.70
CA PRO A 338 3.88 26.95 -11.96
C PRO A 338 4.67 27.77 -12.99
N ARG A 339 5.10 27.12 -14.07
CA ARG A 339 5.74 27.84 -15.17
C ARG A 339 4.66 28.46 -16.06
N PRO A 340 4.80 29.74 -16.44
CA PRO A 340 3.94 30.33 -17.46
C PRO A 340 4.03 29.48 -18.74
N SER A 341 2.88 29.12 -19.28
CA SER A 341 2.77 28.42 -20.55
C SER A 341 1.78 29.17 -21.46
N PRO A 342 1.98 29.13 -22.78
CA PRO A 342 0.99 29.65 -23.71
C PRO A 342 -0.35 28.93 -23.53
N PRO A 343 -1.48 29.54 -23.93
CA PRO A 343 -2.79 28.90 -23.85
C PRO A 343 -2.78 27.50 -24.48
N ILE A 344 -3.31 26.53 -23.74
CA ILE A 344 -3.47 25.14 -24.16
C ILE A 344 -4.96 24.83 -24.29
N SER A 345 -5.35 24.21 -25.41
CA SER A 345 -6.68 23.63 -25.62
C SER A 345 -6.57 22.13 -25.84
N VAL A 346 -7.62 21.40 -25.48
CA VAL A 346 -7.70 19.94 -25.62
C VAL A 346 -8.95 19.59 -26.40
N ARG A 347 -8.81 18.69 -27.37
CA ARG A 347 -9.94 18.12 -28.10
C ARG A 347 -9.76 16.61 -28.30
N PRO A 348 -10.86 15.84 -28.48
CA PRO A 348 -10.75 14.47 -28.96
C PRO A 348 -10.00 14.43 -30.30
N ALA A 349 -9.18 13.39 -30.48
CA ALA A 349 -8.61 13.09 -31.78
C ALA A 349 -9.70 12.64 -32.75
N THR A 350 -9.52 12.96 -34.04
CA THR A 350 -10.36 12.48 -35.13
C THR A 350 -9.51 11.69 -36.11
N ARG A 351 -10.16 11.11 -37.13
CA ARG A 351 -9.46 10.42 -38.21
C ARG A 351 -8.52 11.35 -38.99
N ASP A 352 -8.80 12.66 -39.02
CA ASP A 352 -7.97 13.65 -39.70
C ASP A 352 -6.61 13.84 -39.04
N ASP A 353 -6.48 13.48 -37.76
CA ASP A 353 -5.20 13.54 -37.03
C ASP A 353 -4.25 12.38 -37.38
N ALA A 354 -4.68 11.39 -38.18
CA ALA A 354 -3.93 10.16 -38.47
C ALA A 354 -2.50 10.43 -38.95
N ARG A 355 -2.31 11.40 -39.85
CA ARG A 355 -0.96 11.73 -40.36
C ARG A 355 -0.06 12.26 -39.25
N VAL A 356 -0.53 13.23 -38.47
CA VAL A 356 0.28 13.86 -37.41
C VAL A 356 0.63 12.84 -36.32
N LEU A 357 -0.34 11.99 -35.93
CA LEU A 357 -0.13 10.96 -34.92
C LEU A 357 0.83 9.88 -35.38
N TYR A 358 0.73 9.47 -36.66
CA TYR A 358 1.67 8.53 -37.28
C TYR A 358 3.09 9.09 -37.28
N ASP A 359 3.27 10.32 -37.77
CA ASP A 359 4.58 10.96 -37.90
C ASP A 359 5.24 11.10 -36.51
N TRP A 360 4.50 11.57 -35.50
CA TRP A 360 5.02 11.68 -34.13
C TRP A 360 5.34 10.34 -33.49
N ARG A 361 4.55 9.29 -33.78
CA ARG A 361 4.77 7.95 -33.25
C ARG A 361 5.96 7.25 -33.91
N ASN A 362 6.26 7.58 -35.17
CA ASN A 362 7.38 7.06 -35.94
C ASN A 362 8.69 7.82 -35.78
N ASP A 363 8.66 9.01 -35.16
CA ASP A 363 9.86 9.71 -34.72
C ASP A 363 10.79 8.77 -33.90
N GLU A 364 12.08 8.75 -34.26
CA GLU A 364 13.06 7.81 -33.72
C GLU A 364 13.19 7.90 -32.19
N ALA A 365 13.19 9.13 -31.65
CA ALA A 365 13.28 9.34 -30.21
C ALA A 365 12.01 8.91 -29.47
N THR A 366 10.83 9.08 -30.08
CA THR A 366 9.58 8.49 -29.54
C THR A 366 9.67 6.97 -29.49
N ARG A 367 10.13 6.33 -30.57
CA ARG A 367 10.24 4.86 -30.69
C ARG A 367 11.24 4.28 -29.70
N ALA A 368 12.38 4.95 -29.48
CA ALA A 368 13.44 4.50 -28.58
C ALA A 368 12.99 4.34 -27.11
N HIS A 369 11.90 5.02 -26.71
CA HIS A 369 11.36 4.97 -25.35
C HIS A 369 9.97 4.32 -25.27
N SER A 370 9.49 3.73 -26.36
CA SER A 370 8.20 3.05 -26.42
C SER A 370 8.35 1.55 -26.15
N ARG A 371 7.27 0.90 -25.71
CA ARG A 371 7.23 -0.58 -25.59
C ARG A 371 7.39 -1.29 -26.95
N SER A 372 7.08 -0.60 -28.04
CA SER A 372 7.32 -1.09 -29.41
C SER A 372 8.20 -0.07 -30.14
N SER A 373 9.43 -0.48 -30.46
CA SER A 373 10.44 0.37 -31.08
C SER A 373 10.48 0.25 -32.62
N GLU A 374 9.71 -0.68 -33.20
CA GLU A 374 9.60 -0.83 -34.65
C GLU A 374 8.88 0.36 -35.31
N ALA A 375 9.18 0.60 -36.58
CA ALA A 375 8.46 1.60 -37.36
C ALA A 375 7.06 1.07 -37.65
N LEU A 376 6.05 1.93 -37.51
CA LEU A 376 4.69 1.61 -37.86
C LEU A 376 4.51 1.72 -39.37
N GLU A 377 3.83 0.72 -39.94
CA GLU A 377 3.27 0.79 -41.28
C GLU A 377 1.99 1.64 -41.28
N TRP A 378 1.78 2.43 -42.35
CA TRP A 378 0.67 3.37 -42.44
C TRP A 378 -0.71 2.72 -42.30
N ASP A 379 -0.97 1.64 -43.03
CA ASP A 379 -2.27 0.96 -43.00
C ASP A 379 -2.57 0.33 -41.63
N SER A 380 -1.53 -0.16 -40.97
CA SER A 380 -1.62 -0.68 -39.60
C SER A 380 -1.92 0.44 -38.60
N HIS A 381 -1.34 1.63 -38.78
CA HIS A 381 -1.62 2.79 -37.96
C HIS A 381 -3.06 3.30 -38.14
N VAL A 382 -3.54 3.44 -39.38
CA VAL A 382 -4.93 3.86 -39.64
C VAL A 382 -5.92 2.88 -39.02
N SER A 383 -5.66 1.57 -39.17
CA SER A 383 -6.48 0.52 -38.55
C SER A 383 -6.44 0.59 -37.01
N TRP A 384 -5.29 0.93 -36.43
CA TRP A 384 -5.15 1.14 -34.99
C TRP A 384 -5.91 2.38 -34.50
N LEU A 385 -5.89 3.47 -35.28
CA LEU A 385 -6.60 4.70 -34.95
C LEU A 385 -8.11 4.47 -34.97
N ASP A 386 -8.64 3.84 -36.02
CA ASP A 386 -10.07 3.52 -36.14
C ASP A 386 -10.55 2.68 -34.94
N ARG A 387 -9.78 1.67 -34.53
CA ARG A 387 -10.07 0.89 -33.30
C ARG A 387 -10.00 1.72 -32.03
N THR A 388 -9.02 2.62 -31.91
CA THR A 388 -8.81 3.43 -30.71
C THR A 388 -9.92 4.48 -30.55
N LEU A 389 -10.40 5.07 -31.64
CA LEU A 389 -11.50 6.04 -31.62
C LEU A 389 -12.85 5.38 -31.31
N ALA A 390 -13.01 4.11 -31.63
CA ALA A 390 -14.23 3.33 -31.34
C ALA A 390 -14.24 2.70 -29.93
N ASP A 391 -13.11 2.70 -29.21
CA ASP A 391 -12.95 2.01 -27.93
C ASP A 391 -13.46 2.89 -26.76
N PRO A 392 -14.55 2.51 -26.07
CA PRO A 392 -15.11 3.29 -24.94
C PRO A 392 -14.19 3.31 -23.71
N ASP A 393 -13.16 2.48 -23.67
CA ASP A 393 -12.14 2.44 -22.63
C ASP A 393 -10.86 3.18 -23.02
N ARG A 394 -10.89 3.92 -24.15
CA ARG A 394 -9.79 4.80 -24.57
C ARG A 394 -10.23 6.24 -24.79
N ARG A 395 -9.39 7.19 -24.38
CA ARG A 395 -9.54 8.61 -24.71
C ARG A 395 -8.28 9.09 -25.39
N LEU A 396 -8.33 9.21 -26.72
CA LEU A 396 -7.23 9.80 -27.50
C LEU A 396 -7.53 11.29 -27.69
N LEU A 397 -6.61 12.13 -27.25
CA LEU A 397 -6.73 13.58 -27.21
C LEU A 397 -5.61 14.21 -28.02
N VAL A 398 -5.94 15.28 -28.74
CA VAL A 398 -4.98 16.20 -29.34
C VAL A 398 -4.94 17.46 -28.49
N ILE A 399 -3.72 17.87 -28.16
CA ILE A 399 -3.45 19.07 -27.37
C ILE A 399 -2.89 20.11 -28.31
N GLU A 400 -3.49 21.29 -28.29
CA GLU A 400 -3.17 22.39 -29.17
C GLU A 400 -2.66 23.59 -28.36
N SER A 401 -1.73 24.32 -28.94
CA SER A 401 -1.28 25.63 -28.44
C SER A 401 -1.29 26.60 -29.61
N GLU A 402 -1.84 27.79 -29.40
CA GLU A 402 -2.01 28.80 -30.47
C GLU A 402 -2.67 28.25 -31.75
N GLY A 403 -3.63 27.31 -31.58
CA GLY A 403 -4.37 26.69 -32.68
C GLY A 403 -3.59 25.63 -33.47
N ARG A 404 -2.44 25.16 -32.98
CA ARG A 404 -1.63 24.11 -33.62
C ARG A 404 -1.49 22.88 -32.72
N PRO A 405 -1.59 21.65 -33.23
CA PRO A 405 -1.27 20.44 -32.48
C PRO A 405 0.18 20.46 -31.98
N VAL A 406 0.37 20.29 -30.68
CA VAL A 406 1.70 20.26 -30.04
C VAL A 406 1.98 18.94 -29.32
N ALA A 407 0.95 18.16 -29.01
CA ALA A 407 1.06 16.85 -28.40
C ALA A 407 -0.20 16.03 -28.59
N SER A 408 -0.08 14.73 -28.37
CA SER A 408 -1.21 13.82 -28.20
C SER A 408 -1.10 13.10 -26.87
N THR A 409 -2.23 12.88 -26.20
CA THR A 409 -2.32 11.97 -25.05
C THR A 409 -3.35 10.90 -25.28
N ARG A 410 -3.09 9.71 -24.73
CA ARG A 410 -4.06 8.62 -24.70
C ARG A 410 -4.24 8.16 -23.27
N TRP A 411 -5.49 8.03 -22.84
CA TRP A 411 -5.84 7.37 -21.59
C TRP A 411 -6.45 6.02 -21.90
N ASP A 412 -5.87 4.95 -21.36
CA ASP A 412 -6.38 3.59 -21.46
C ASP A 412 -6.92 3.13 -20.10
N ARG A 413 -8.19 2.72 -20.03
CA ARG A 413 -8.75 2.13 -18.80
C ARG A 413 -8.10 0.76 -18.56
N ARG A 414 -7.54 0.55 -17.36
CA ARG A 414 -6.89 -0.70 -16.93
C ARG A 414 -7.74 -1.51 -15.96
N SER A 415 -8.57 -0.83 -15.18
CA SER A 415 -9.53 -1.41 -14.24
C SER A 415 -10.72 -0.45 -14.11
N PRO A 416 -11.76 -0.77 -13.32
CA PRO A 416 -12.84 0.17 -13.05
C PRO A 416 -12.36 1.56 -12.56
N THR A 417 -11.26 1.61 -11.83
CA THR A 417 -10.71 2.83 -11.21
C THR A 417 -9.41 3.33 -11.84
N ASP A 418 -8.72 2.50 -12.62
CA ASP A 418 -7.35 2.79 -13.07
C ASP A 418 -7.30 3.21 -14.54
N TRP A 419 -6.59 4.30 -14.80
CA TRP A 419 -6.41 4.88 -16.14
C TRP A 419 -4.95 5.18 -16.42
N GLU A 420 -4.39 4.59 -17.48
CA GLU A 420 -3.00 4.77 -17.84
C GLU A 420 -2.82 5.83 -18.92
N ALA A 421 -1.91 6.78 -18.67
CA ALA A 421 -1.52 7.82 -19.60
C ALA A 421 -0.42 7.34 -20.57
N SER A 422 -0.59 7.68 -21.83
CA SER A 422 0.47 7.75 -22.82
C SER A 422 0.54 9.18 -23.35
N ILE A 423 1.74 9.76 -23.41
CA ILE A 423 1.96 11.13 -23.89
C ILE A 423 3.02 11.12 -25.00
N THR A 424 2.74 11.83 -26.09
CA THR A 424 3.70 12.05 -27.17
C THR A 424 3.72 13.53 -27.51
N MET A 425 4.88 14.16 -27.36
CA MET A 425 5.10 15.55 -27.77
C MET A 425 5.51 15.58 -29.24
N ALA A 426 4.99 16.56 -29.99
CA ALA A 426 5.49 16.88 -31.32
C ALA A 426 7.02 17.11 -31.27
N PRO A 427 7.83 16.48 -32.15
CA PRO A 427 9.28 16.58 -32.09
C PRO A 427 9.82 18.02 -31.99
N GLU A 428 9.23 18.94 -32.75
CA GLU A 428 9.58 20.36 -32.83
C GLU A 428 9.20 21.18 -31.57
N GLN A 429 8.36 20.62 -30.68
CA GLN A 429 7.91 21.26 -29.44
C GLN A 429 8.65 20.75 -28.19
N ARG A 430 9.54 19.76 -28.34
CA ARG A 430 10.32 19.22 -27.22
C ARG A 430 11.29 20.27 -26.66
N GLY A 431 11.58 20.18 -25.36
CA GLY A 431 12.49 21.10 -24.67
C GLY A 431 11.94 22.51 -24.41
N ARG A 432 10.71 22.83 -24.84
CA ARG A 432 10.09 24.16 -24.67
C ARG A 432 9.31 24.35 -23.37
N GLY A 433 9.34 23.37 -22.47
CA GLY A 433 8.62 23.43 -21.19
C GLY A 433 7.09 23.21 -21.28
N LEU A 434 6.55 22.84 -22.44
CA LEU A 434 5.10 22.66 -22.64
C LEU A 434 4.52 21.38 -22.01
N ALA A 435 5.34 20.36 -21.79
CA ALA A 435 4.85 19.03 -21.42
C ALA A 435 4.04 19.00 -20.11
N GLY A 436 4.40 19.84 -19.13
CA GLY A 436 3.64 19.98 -17.88
C GLY A 436 2.22 20.51 -18.11
N ALA A 437 2.09 21.56 -18.91
CA ALA A 437 0.80 22.14 -19.28
C ALA A 437 -0.04 21.16 -20.13
N VAL A 438 0.61 20.42 -21.04
CA VAL A 438 -0.03 19.36 -21.83
C VAL A 438 -0.62 18.27 -20.93
N LEU A 439 0.17 17.75 -19.98
CA LEU A 439 -0.28 16.71 -19.06
C LEU A 439 -1.42 17.22 -18.17
N ALA A 440 -1.29 18.42 -17.60
CA ALA A 440 -2.33 19.02 -16.76
C ALA A 440 -3.65 19.21 -17.52
N ALA A 441 -3.60 19.73 -18.75
CA ALA A 441 -4.80 19.92 -19.58
C ALA A 441 -5.42 18.56 -19.99
N SER A 442 -4.59 17.57 -20.33
CA SER A 442 -5.03 16.20 -20.62
C SER A 442 -5.70 15.53 -19.42
N GLU A 443 -5.16 15.74 -18.21
CA GLU A 443 -5.76 15.26 -16.97
C GLU A 443 -7.12 15.89 -16.71
N GLN A 444 -7.25 17.21 -16.90
CA GLN A 444 -8.52 17.93 -16.72
C GLN A 444 -9.59 17.47 -17.73
N ALA A 445 -9.19 17.15 -18.96
CA ALA A 445 -10.09 16.62 -19.97
C ALA A 445 -10.55 15.17 -19.71
N LEU A 446 -9.82 14.42 -18.87
CA LEU A 446 -10.23 13.08 -18.45
C LEU A 446 -11.30 13.18 -17.33
N ILE A 447 -12.57 13.15 -17.75
CA ILE A 447 -13.73 13.14 -16.87
C ILE A 447 -14.01 11.69 -16.43
N VAL A 448 -13.59 11.36 -15.22
CA VAL A 448 -13.78 10.04 -14.58
C VAL A 448 -14.16 10.24 -13.13
N ASP A 449 -15.02 9.36 -12.60
CA ASP A 449 -15.46 9.44 -11.21
C ASP A 449 -14.29 9.19 -10.24
N ALA A 450 -14.36 9.85 -9.09
CA ALA A 450 -13.49 9.55 -7.96
C ALA A 450 -14.18 8.51 -7.05
N PRO A 451 -13.42 7.57 -6.43
CA PRO A 451 -11.98 7.46 -6.52
C PRO A 451 -11.47 6.86 -7.83
N SER A 452 -10.37 7.41 -8.34
CA SER A 452 -9.65 6.85 -9.48
C SER A 452 -8.13 7.00 -9.31
N ARG A 453 -7.37 6.17 -10.03
CA ARG A 453 -5.92 6.21 -10.04
C ARG A 453 -5.41 6.40 -11.46
N LEU A 454 -4.62 7.44 -11.65
CA LEU A 454 -3.94 7.70 -12.91
C LEU A 454 -2.58 7.02 -12.88
N LEU A 455 -2.26 6.24 -13.91
CA LEU A 455 -1.02 5.49 -14.04
C LEU A 455 -0.16 6.08 -15.16
N ALA A 456 1.15 6.00 -15.00
CA ALA A 456 2.10 6.38 -16.04
C ALA A 456 3.27 5.38 -16.04
N THR A 457 3.43 4.65 -17.14
CA THR A 457 4.52 3.69 -17.28
C THR A 457 5.60 4.25 -18.18
N VAL A 458 6.81 4.43 -17.63
CA VAL A 458 7.89 5.15 -18.29
C VAL A 458 9.15 4.30 -18.30
N HIS A 459 9.80 4.21 -19.46
CA HIS A 459 11.12 3.58 -19.55
C HIS A 459 12.13 4.39 -18.73
N THR A 460 12.92 3.72 -17.90
CA THR A 460 13.87 4.33 -16.95
C THR A 460 14.90 5.25 -17.59
N THR A 461 15.21 5.06 -18.88
CA THR A 461 16.11 5.96 -19.64
C THR A 461 15.43 7.24 -20.14
N ASN A 462 14.09 7.30 -20.16
CA ASN A 462 13.32 8.48 -20.55
C ASN A 462 13.20 9.46 -19.38
N THR A 463 14.33 10.07 -19.02
CA THR A 463 14.43 10.99 -17.87
C THR A 463 13.49 12.20 -17.98
N ALA A 464 13.19 12.66 -19.20
CA ALA A 464 12.27 13.77 -19.43
C ALA A 464 10.83 13.42 -19.04
N SER A 465 10.33 12.25 -19.46
CA SER A 465 8.99 11.79 -19.11
C SER A 465 8.90 11.42 -17.64
N SER A 466 9.93 10.79 -17.05
CA SER A 466 9.94 10.52 -15.61
C SER A 466 9.83 11.82 -14.81
N LYS A 467 10.66 12.83 -15.10
CA LYS A 467 10.59 14.13 -14.42
C LYS A 467 9.25 14.85 -14.62
N LEU A 468 8.63 14.68 -15.79
CA LEU A 468 7.30 15.24 -16.06
C LEU A 468 6.25 14.66 -15.10
N PHE A 469 6.13 13.34 -15.02
CA PHE A 469 5.13 12.69 -14.17
C PHE A 469 5.40 12.93 -12.67
N GLN A 470 6.68 12.91 -12.26
CA GLN A 470 7.07 13.21 -10.88
C GLN A 470 6.61 14.61 -10.44
N ARG A 471 6.87 15.64 -11.27
CA ARG A 471 6.42 17.02 -10.99
C ARG A 471 4.91 17.17 -11.02
N ALA A 472 4.23 16.43 -11.90
CA ALA A 472 2.78 16.39 -11.94
C ALA A 472 2.11 15.66 -10.75
N GLY A 473 2.91 15.19 -9.79
CA GLY A 473 2.45 14.56 -8.55
C GLY A 473 2.18 13.06 -8.66
N TYR A 474 2.67 12.38 -9.70
CA TYR A 474 2.64 10.93 -9.77
C TYR A 474 3.78 10.36 -8.93
N LEU A 475 3.45 9.54 -7.95
CA LEU A 475 4.39 8.89 -7.05
C LEU A 475 4.80 7.50 -7.56
N PRO A 476 5.94 6.94 -7.13
CA PRO A 476 6.35 5.60 -7.55
C PRO A 476 5.31 4.54 -7.14
N HIS A 477 4.90 3.70 -8.09
CA HIS A 477 3.86 2.70 -7.89
C HIS A 477 4.33 1.28 -8.17
N LEU A 478 5.09 1.04 -9.23
CA LEU A 478 5.78 -0.24 -9.46
C LEU A 478 7.26 0.02 -9.81
N PRO A 479 8.19 -0.79 -9.27
CA PRO A 479 9.59 -0.73 -9.69
C PRO A 479 9.73 -1.07 -11.18
N ALA A 480 10.91 -0.80 -11.73
CA ALA A 480 11.17 -1.12 -13.14
C ALA A 480 11.01 -2.63 -13.41
N ASP A 481 10.23 -2.97 -14.45
CA ASP A 481 10.12 -4.34 -14.95
C ASP A 481 11.41 -4.79 -15.68
N ALA A 482 11.47 -6.04 -16.13
CA ALA A 482 12.62 -6.58 -16.86
C ALA A 482 12.90 -5.84 -18.18
N GLY A 483 11.91 -5.12 -18.73
CA GLY A 483 12.04 -4.25 -19.89
C GLY A 483 12.46 -2.83 -19.55
N GLY A 484 12.78 -2.53 -18.28
CA GLY A 484 13.21 -1.22 -17.84
C GLY A 484 12.09 -0.20 -17.67
N PHE A 485 10.82 -0.61 -17.58
CA PHE A 485 9.69 0.29 -17.39
C PHE A 485 9.24 0.37 -15.93
N ALA A 486 9.32 1.55 -15.33
CA ALA A 486 8.77 1.84 -14.00
C ALA A 486 7.37 2.46 -14.12
N THR A 487 6.51 2.21 -13.14
CA THR A 487 5.14 2.78 -13.11
C THR A 487 5.01 3.79 -11.99
N PHE A 488 4.43 4.94 -12.31
CA PHE A 488 4.02 5.97 -11.35
C PHE A 488 2.50 6.04 -11.26
N ALA A 489 1.97 6.47 -10.12
CA ALA A 489 0.54 6.62 -9.90
C ALA A 489 0.18 7.94 -9.21
N LYS A 490 -0.99 8.49 -9.54
CA LYS A 490 -1.59 9.65 -8.88
C LYS A 490 -3.02 9.33 -8.49
N TRP A 491 -3.36 9.53 -7.23
CA TRP A 491 -4.70 9.24 -6.70
C TRP A 491 -5.60 10.47 -6.86
N ARG A 492 -6.78 10.27 -7.43
CA ARG A 492 -7.89 11.22 -7.43
C ARG A 492 -8.92 10.72 -6.43
N LEU A 493 -8.92 11.32 -5.24
CA LEU A 493 -9.81 10.92 -4.15
C LEU A 493 -11.05 11.81 -4.12
N SER A 494 -12.17 11.25 -3.68
CA SER A 494 -13.37 12.03 -3.39
C SER A 494 -13.18 12.77 -2.06
N PRO A 495 -13.63 14.03 -1.93
CA PRO A 495 -13.81 14.62 -0.62
C PRO A 495 -14.70 13.70 0.21
N ALA A 496 -14.30 13.38 1.45
CA ALA A 496 -15.15 12.64 2.35
C ALA A 496 -16.45 13.44 2.55
N GLY A 497 -17.58 12.82 2.22
CA GLY A 497 -18.93 13.41 2.37
C GLY A 497 -19.40 13.46 3.81
#